data_AF-A0A8E2WCW3-F1
#
_entry.id   AF-A0A8E2WCW3-F1
#
_cell.length_a   1.000
_cell.length_b   1.000
_cell.length_c   1.000
_cell.angle_alpha   90.00
_cell.angle_beta   90.00
_cell.angle_gamma   90.00
#
_symmetry.space_group_name_H-M   'P 1'
#
loop_
_entity.id
_entity.type
_entity.pdbx_description
1 polymer ?
#
loop_
_entity_poly.entity_id
_entity_poly.type
_entity_poly.pdbx_seq_one_letter_code
_entity_poly.pdbx_strand_id
1 'polypeptide(L)'
;MTWTVTQQQRLALEHQILQNEGFAQFGVYHYATYDTYNASGTATTSSGRSYQLFCTIPPGYPTERPSLYITDPKPLLNYHGAVISGLGVSHAMHTLEPHSAGWVQICHWRADRWHAGIVLQKVFLKAMLWLEAYEQHLATGRDLADFVRTMQEAA
;
A
#
# COMPACT_ATOMS: atom_id res chain seq x y z
N MET A 1 -6.46 22.73 4.25
CA MET A 1 -5.05 22.93 3.84
C MET A 1 -5.00 22.83 2.33
N THR A 2 -4.16 23.62 1.67
CA THR A 2 -4.07 23.66 0.20
C THR A 2 -2.73 23.07 -0.22
N TRP A 3 -2.71 22.20 -1.24
CA TRP A 3 -1.48 21.60 -1.75
C TRP A 3 -0.57 22.66 -2.36
N THR A 4 0.72 22.63 -2.02
CA THR A 4 1.72 23.52 -2.60
C THR A 4 2.06 23.12 -4.04
N VAL A 5 2.55 24.07 -4.84
CA VAL A 5 3.01 23.80 -6.22
C VAL A 5 4.08 22.70 -6.23
N THR A 6 5.01 22.70 -5.29
CA THR A 6 6.04 21.67 -5.17
C THR A 6 5.45 20.29 -4.90
N GLN A 7 4.42 20.18 -4.05
CA GLN A 7 3.73 18.91 -3.81
C GLN A 7 2.99 18.43 -5.05
N GLN A 8 2.30 19.32 -5.76
CA GLN A 8 1.61 18.98 -7.01
C GLN A 8 2.60 18.47 -8.07
N GLN A 9 3.73 19.15 -8.24
CA GLN A 9 4.82 18.73 -9.13
C GLN A 9 5.39 17.36 -8.72
N ARG A 10 5.61 17.16 -7.41
CA ARG A 10 6.05 15.87 -6.87
C ARG A 10 5.06 14.76 -7.23
N LEU A 11 3.75 14.98 -7.04
CA LEU A 11 2.73 13.98 -7.32
C LEU A 11 2.55 13.70 -8.82
N ALA A 12 2.74 14.71 -9.68
CA ALA A 12 2.77 14.52 -11.13
C ALA A 12 3.98 13.65 -11.55
N LEU A 13 5.16 13.89 -10.97
CA LEU A 13 6.35 13.07 -11.21
C LEU A 13 6.15 11.63 -10.71
N GLU A 14 5.60 11.45 -9.52
CA GLU A 14 5.27 10.13 -8.96
C GLU A 14 4.36 9.33 -9.90
N HIS A 15 3.35 9.99 -10.48
CA HIS A 15 2.50 9.36 -11.49
C HIS A 15 3.30 8.91 -12.71
N GLN A 16 4.20 9.75 -13.23
CA GLN A 16 5.06 9.40 -14.37
C GLN A 16 5.98 8.22 -14.05
N ILE A 17 6.56 8.18 -12.84
CA ILE A 17 7.38 7.04 -12.39
C ILE A 17 6.55 5.76 -12.42
N LEU A 18 5.32 5.77 -11.88
CA LEU A 18 4.43 4.60 -11.95
C LEU A 18 4.18 4.14 -13.39
N GLN A 19 3.89 5.08 -14.30
CA GLN A 19 3.59 4.75 -15.70
C GLN A 19 4.82 4.18 -16.45
N ASN A 20 6.03 4.63 -16.11
CA ASN A 20 7.24 4.31 -16.86
C ASN A 20 8.02 3.12 -16.30
N GLU A 21 7.81 2.74 -15.03
CA GLU A 21 8.58 1.69 -14.35
C GLU A 21 7.82 0.36 -14.18
N GLY A 22 6.78 0.12 -14.98
CA GLY A 22 6.02 -1.13 -14.96
C GLY A 22 4.93 -1.20 -13.89
N PHE A 23 4.46 -0.03 -13.42
CA PHE A 23 3.39 0.12 -12.43
C PHE A 23 2.16 0.84 -13.02
N ALA A 24 1.95 0.75 -14.34
CA ALA A 24 0.88 1.45 -15.06
C ALA A 24 -0.54 1.04 -14.64
N GLN A 25 -0.69 -0.07 -13.90
CA GLN A 25 -1.94 -0.46 -13.26
C GLN A 25 -2.32 0.45 -12.07
N PHE A 26 -1.40 1.32 -11.61
CA PHE A 26 -1.62 2.30 -10.56
C PHE A 26 -1.54 3.72 -11.11
N GLY A 27 -2.38 4.61 -10.58
CA GLY A 27 -2.39 6.04 -10.92
C GLY A 27 -2.41 6.92 -9.68
N VAL A 28 -2.05 8.19 -9.87
CA VAL A 28 -2.25 9.26 -8.88
C VAL A 28 -3.42 10.11 -9.36
N TYR A 29 -4.38 10.38 -8.47
CA TYR A 29 -5.64 11.03 -8.80
C TYR A 29 -5.86 12.23 -7.88
N HIS A 30 -6.23 13.36 -8.48
CA HIS A 30 -6.67 14.56 -7.77
C HIS A 30 -8.19 14.60 -7.70
N TYR A 31 -8.73 14.74 -6.49
CA TYR A 31 -10.15 14.90 -6.23
C TYR A 31 -10.44 16.37 -5.95
N ALA A 32 -10.71 17.12 -7.02
CA ALA A 32 -10.88 18.57 -6.98
C ALA A 32 -11.93 19.06 -5.96
N THR A 33 -13.00 18.29 -5.75
CA THR A 33 -14.07 18.62 -4.77
C THR A 33 -13.55 18.79 -3.34
N TYR A 34 -12.55 18.00 -2.95
CA TYR A 34 -12.01 18.00 -1.59
C TYR A 34 -10.58 18.52 -1.52
N ASP A 35 -10.01 18.88 -2.67
CA ASP A 35 -8.59 19.18 -2.85
C ASP A 35 -7.69 18.12 -2.19
N THR A 36 -7.91 16.86 -2.55
CA THR A 36 -7.12 15.72 -2.03
C THR A 36 -6.49 14.94 -3.16
N TYR A 37 -5.36 14.29 -2.86
CA TYR A 37 -4.72 13.35 -3.75
C TYR A 37 -4.80 11.95 -3.15
N ASN A 38 -5.03 10.96 -4.00
CA ASN A 38 -4.86 9.55 -3.66
C ASN A 38 -4.10 8.86 -4.78
N ALA A 39 -3.55 7.69 -4.50
CA ALA A 39 -3.11 6.78 -5.55
C ALA A 39 -3.83 5.45 -5.43
N SER A 40 -4.19 4.82 -6.53
CA SER A 40 -4.94 3.57 -6.50
C SER A 40 -4.79 2.77 -7.78
N GLY A 41 -5.22 1.51 -7.72
CA GLY A 41 -5.23 0.63 -8.88
C GLY A 41 -5.52 -0.81 -8.49
N THR A 42 -5.51 -1.68 -9.49
CA THR A 42 -5.74 -3.11 -9.30
C THR A 42 -4.43 -3.87 -9.46
N ALA A 43 -4.09 -4.72 -8.49
CA ALA A 43 -2.98 -5.65 -8.60
C ALA A 43 -3.52 -7.06 -8.83
N THR A 44 -2.98 -7.77 -9.81
CA THR A 44 -3.26 -9.20 -10.03
C THR A 44 -2.03 -10.01 -9.62
N THR A 45 -2.23 -11.00 -8.76
CA THR A 45 -1.17 -11.88 -8.28
C THR A 45 -0.81 -12.95 -9.30
N SER A 46 0.31 -13.64 -9.08
CA SER A 46 0.75 -14.78 -9.89
C SER A 46 -0.27 -15.93 -9.92
N SER A 47 -1.12 -16.05 -8.89
CA SER A 47 -2.24 -16.99 -8.84
C SER A 47 -3.48 -16.55 -9.64
N GLY A 48 -3.43 -15.36 -10.25
CA GLY A 48 -4.52 -14.78 -11.05
C GLY A 48 -5.60 -14.05 -10.23
N ARG A 49 -5.45 -13.92 -8.91
CA ARG A 49 -6.40 -13.18 -8.06
C ARG A 49 -6.14 -11.69 -8.13
N SER A 50 -7.20 -10.89 -8.14
CA SER A 50 -7.09 -9.43 -8.24
C SER A 50 -7.51 -8.73 -6.96
N TYR A 51 -6.81 -7.67 -6.63
CA TYR A 51 -6.95 -6.89 -5.39
C TYR A 51 -7.01 -5.40 -5.72
N GLN A 52 -7.97 -4.69 -5.15
CA GLN A 52 -8.02 -3.23 -5.25
C GLN A 52 -7.18 -2.61 -4.14
N LEU A 53 -6.23 -1.76 -4.55
CA LEU A 53 -5.33 -1.04 -3.67
C LEU A 53 -5.68 0.43 -3.67
N PHE A 54 -5.74 1.03 -2.48
CA PHE A 54 -6.01 2.45 -2.29
C PHE A 54 -5.00 3.05 -1.32
N CYS A 55 -4.29 4.07 -1.79
CA CYS A 55 -3.24 4.78 -1.07
C CYS A 55 -3.72 6.21 -0.77
N THR A 56 -3.96 6.51 0.50
CA THR A 56 -4.27 7.87 0.95
C THR A 56 -2.99 8.68 1.04
N ILE A 57 -2.92 9.80 0.31
CA ILE A 57 -1.75 10.68 0.31
C ILE A 57 -2.03 11.84 1.29
N PRO A 58 -1.28 11.93 2.40
CA PRO A 58 -1.55 12.91 3.43
C PRO A 58 -1.06 14.31 3.01
N PRO A 59 -1.64 15.40 3.56
CA PRO A 59 -1.21 16.77 3.26
C PRO A 59 0.26 17.06 3.57
N GLY A 60 0.90 16.29 4.47
CA GLY A 60 2.33 16.39 4.77
C GLY A 60 3.25 15.67 3.78
N TYR A 61 2.73 15.03 2.73
CA TYR A 61 3.53 14.34 1.72
C TYR A 61 4.48 15.32 1.00
N PRO A 62 5.74 14.95 0.71
CA PRO A 62 6.36 13.63 0.88
C PRO A 62 7.03 13.38 2.23
N THR A 63 7.01 14.34 3.16
CA THR A 63 7.63 14.15 4.49
C THR A 63 6.81 13.22 5.37
N GLU A 64 5.49 13.22 5.21
CA GLU A 64 4.57 12.31 5.88
C GLU A 64 4.32 11.05 5.04
N ARG A 65 4.37 9.88 5.69
CA ARG A 65 4.20 8.57 5.05
C ARG A 65 2.74 8.37 4.62
N PRO A 66 2.45 7.98 3.37
CA PRO A 66 1.10 7.64 2.96
C PRO A 66 0.63 6.33 3.58
N SER A 67 -0.68 6.14 3.68
CA SER A 67 -1.27 4.87 4.12
C SER A 67 -1.81 4.10 2.92
N LEU A 68 -1.54 2.80 2.86
CA LEU A 68 -1.92 1.94 1.74
C LEU A 68 -2.83 0.82 2.25
N TYR A 69 -3.96 0.64 1.58
CA TYR A 69 -5.01 -0.28 1.97
C TYR A 69 -5.37 -1.25 0.86
N ILE A 70 -5.80 -2.45 1.24
CA ILE A 70 -6.57 -3.36 0.39
C ILE A 70 -8.05 -3.05 0.62
N THR A 71 -8.75 -2.63 -0.43
CA THR A 71 -10.16 -2.24 -0.36
C THR A 71 -11.11 -3.29 -0.92
N ASP A 72 -10.60 -4.20 -1.75
CA ASP A 72 -11.32 -5.35 -2.30
C ASP A 72 -10.33 -6.52 -2.56
N PRO A 73 -10.68 -7.78 -2.23
CA PRO A 73 -11.93 -8.22 -1.63
C PRO A 73 -12.07 -7.75 -0.17
N LYS A 74 -13.32 -7.57 0.27
CA LYS A 74 -13.67 -7.12 1.62
C LYS A 74 -14.83 -7.95 2.19
N PRO A 75 -14.64 -8.71 3.29
CA PRO A 75 -13.43 -8.78 4.09
C PRO A 75 -12.29 -9.54 3.40
N LEU A 76 -11.06 -9.22 3.79
CA LEU A 76 -9.89 -10.03 3.50
C LEU A 76 -9.72 -11.06 4.63
N LEU A 77 -9.68 -12.35 4.29
CA LEU A 77 -9.65 -13.45 5.26
C LEU A 77 -8.25 -14.06 5.33
N ASN A 78 -7.83 -14.50 6.51
CA ASN A 78 -6.60 -15.28 6.65
C ASN A 78 -6.85 -16.77 6.33
N TYR A 79 -5.80 -17.58 6.38
CA TYR A 79 -5.86 -19.03 6.15
C TYR A 79 -6.91 -19.74 7.02
N HIS A 80 -7.12 -19.27 8.26
CA HIS A 80 -8.10 -19.83 9.20
C HIS A 80 -9.53 -19.29 9.02
N GLY A 81 -9.77 -18.46 7.99
CA GLY A 81 -11.07 -17.83 7.73
C GLY A 81 -11.38 -16.63 8.63
N ALA A 82 -10.42 -16.15 9.43
CA ALA A 82 -10.59 -14.96 10.26
C ALA A 82 -10.38 -13.68 9.44
N VAL A 83 -11.14 -12.62 9.75
CA VAL A 83 -11.03 -11.32 9.09
C VAL A 83 -9.72 -10.64 9.50
N ILE A 84 -8.83 -10.34 8.53
CA ILE A 84 -7.50 -9.77 8.80
C ILE A 84 -7.60 -8.40 9.47
N SER A 85 -8.54 -7.55 9.07
CA SER A 85 -8.73 -6.24 9.73
C SER A 85 -9.17 -6.37 11.19
N GLY A 86 -9.74 -7.50 11.61
CA GLY A 86 -10.05 -7.78 13.02
C GLY A 86 -8.83 -8.11 13.88
N LEU A 87 -7.67 -8.37 13.27
CA LEU A 87 -6.41 -8.66 13.99
C LEU A 87 -5.69 -7.38 14.44
N GLY A 88 -6.04 -6.21 13.89
CA GLY A 88 -5.34 -4.96 14.12
C GLY A 88 -3.92 -4.94 13.54
N VAL A 89 -3.01 -4.25 14.23
CA VAL A 89 -1.57 -4.24 13.91
C VAL A 89 -0.98 -5.64 14.15
N SER A 90 -0.45 -6.27 13.12
CA SER A 90 0.14 -7.61 13.21
C SER A 90 1.47 -7.69 12.50
N HIS A 91 2.51 -8.10 13.24
CA HIS A 91 3.82 -8.39 12.67
C HIS A 91 3.76 -9.60 11.72
N ALA A 92 3.10 -10.68 12.15
CA ALA A 92 2.93 -11.91 11.38
C ALA A 92 2.27 -11.65 10.02
N MET A 93 1.26 -10.77 9.98
CA MET A 93 0.52 -10.45 8.75
C MET A 93 1.04 -9.20 8.04
N HIS A 94 2.11 -8.56 8.52
CA HIS A 94 2.61 -7.29 7.97
C HIS A 94 1.51 -6.22 7.80
N THR A 95 0.64 -6.07 8.79
CA THR A 95 -0.44 -5.07 8.78
C THR A 95 -0.17 -3.92 9.74
N LEU A 96 -0.71 -2.75 9.41
CA LEU A 96 -0.83 -1.60 10.30
C LEU A 96 -2.28 -1.46 10.79
N GLU A 97 -2.58 -0.38 11.48
CA GLU A 97 -3.92 -0.10 12.00
C GLU A 97 -4.95 -0.15 10.84
N PRO A 98 -5.97 -1.01 10.92
CA PRO A 98 -6.97 -1.10 9.87
C PRO A 98 -7.76 0.19 9.74
N HIS A 99 -8.27 0.46 8.54
CA HIS A 99 -9.22 1.55 8.36
C HIS A 99 -10.54 1.22 9.06
N SER A 100 -11.24 2.22 9.60
CA SER A 100 -12.54 2.05 10.28
C SER A 100 -13.61 1.39 9.39
N ALA A 101 -13.47 1.51 8.07
CA ALA A 101 -14.33 0.80 7.12
C ALA A 101 -14.07 -0.71 7.07
N GLY A 102 -13.05 -1.25 7.74
CA GLY A 102 -12.66 -2.66 7.68
C GLY A 102 -11.63 -3.01 6.60
N TRP A 103 -10.95 -2.01 6.03
CA TRP A 103 -9.86 -2.23 5.06
C TRP A 103 -8.56 -2.59 5.78
N VAL A 104 -7.80 -3.50 5.17
CA VAL A 104 -6.50 -3.93 5.71
C VAL A 104 -5.44 -2.92 5.30
N GLN A 105 -4.77 -2.29 6.26
CA GLN A 105 -3.62 -1.43 5.98
C GLN A 105 -2.34 -2.27 5.87
N ILE A 106 -1.64 -2.17 4.74
CA ILE A 106 -0.36 -2.85 4.51
C ILE A 106 0.76 -2.07 5.21
N CYS A 107 1.62 -2.79 5.93
CA CYS A 107 2.89 -2.26 6.43
C CYS A 107 3.94 -2.21 5.31
N HIS A 108 4.08 -1.05 4.66
CA HIS A 108 5.06 -0.85 3.57
C HIS A 108 6.39 -0.27 4.07
N TRP A 109 6.36 0.72 4.96
CA TRP A 109 7.52 1.30 5.66
C TRP A 109 7.24 1.47 7.15
N ARG A 110 8.27 1.49 7.99
CA ARG A 110 8.14 1.99 9.38
C ARG A 110 8.15 3.51 9.38
N ALA A 111 7.45 4.12 10.33
CA ALA A 111 7.29 5.59 10.36
C ALA A 111 8.63 6.32 10.56
N ASP A 112 9.50 5.79 11.40
CA ASP A 112 10.86 6.28 11.68
C ASP A 112 11.86 6.09 10.53
N ARG A 113 11.48 5.31 9.50
CA ARG A 113 12.28 5.04 8.31
C ARG A 113 11.72 5.67 7.05
N TRP A 114 10.56 6.33 7.15
CA TRP A 114 10.03 7.07 6.03
C TRP A 114 10.84 8.35 5.83
N HIS A 115 11.16 8.66 4.58
CA HIS A 115 11.75 9.93 4.20
C HIS A 115 11.26 10.34 2.81
N ALA A 116 11.34 11.63 2.52
CA ALA A 116 10.80 12.23 1.30
C ALA A 116 11.40 11.68 -0.02
N GLY A 117 12.50 10.93 0.04
CA GLY A 117 13.11 10.29 -1.14
C GLY A 117 12.45 8.96 -1.54
N ILE A 118 11.57 8.41 -0.70
CA ILE A 118 10.79 7.22 -1.05
C ILE A 118 9.62 7.65 -1.93
N VAL A 119 9.45 6.95 -3.06
CA VAL A 119 8.43 7.20 -4.08
C VAL A 119 7.26 6.22 -3.96
N LEU A 120 6.09 6.59 -4.48
CA LEU A 120 4.88 5.75 -4.50
C LEU A 120 5.11 4.43 -5.23
N GLN A 121 5.98 4.40 -6.23
CA GLN A 121 6.40 3.15 -6.89
C GLN A 121 6.92 2.12 -5.87
N LYS A 122 7.73 2.55 -4.90
CA LYS A 122 8.24 1.67 -3.84
C LYS A 122 7.13 1.22 -2.88
N VAL A 123 6.15 2.09 -2.60
CA VAL A 123 4.95 1.77 -1.80
C VAL A 123 4.12 0.68 -2.49
N PHE A 124 3.85 0.82 -3.78
CA PHE A 124 3.11 -0.20 -4.54
C PHE A 124 3.92 -1.48 -4.79
N LEU A 125 5.24 -1.40 -4.93
CA LEU A 125 6.09 -2.59 -4.98
C LEU A 125 5.95 -3.43 -3.70
N LYS A 126 5.95 -2.78 -2.53
CA LYS A 126 5.66 -3.44 -1.26
C LYS A 126 4.28 -4.06 -1.22
N ALA A 127 3.28 -3.39 -1.79
CA ALA A 127 1.92 -3.93 -1.90
C ALA A 127 1.89 -5.24 -2.70
N MET A 128 2.51 -5.26 -3.87
CA MET A 128 2.54 -6.44 -4.73
C MET A 128 3.25 -7.60 -4.04
N LEU A 129 4.40 -7.35 -3.39
CA LEU A 129 5.10 -8.37 -2.60
C LEU A 129 4.24 -8.89 -1.45
N TRP A 130 3.51 -8.01 -0.76
CA TRP A 130 2.59 -8.39 0.30
C TRP A 130 1.47 -9.30 -0.23
N LEU A 131 0.90 -8.97 -1.39
CA LEU A 131 -0.17 -9.76 -2.01
C LEU A 131 0.32 -11.16 -2.44
N GLU A 132 1.52 -11.28 -3.01
CA GLU A 132 2.10 -12.60 -3.33
C GLU A 132 2.32 -13.42 -2.05
N ALA A 133 2.83 -12.81 -0.98
CA ALA A 133 2.99 -13.48 0.30
C ALA A 133 1.66 -13.85 0.96
N TYR A 134 0.63 -13.01 0.79
CA TYR A 134 -0.72 -13.32 1.23
C TYR A 134 -1.28 -14.54 0.50
N GLU A 135 -1.07 -14.67 -0.81
CA GLU A 135 -1.44 -15.89 -1.55
C GLU A 135 -0.71 -17.13 -1.02
N GLN A 136 0.58 -17.01 -0.67
CA GLN A 136 1.32 -18.11 -0.03
C GLN A 136 0.79 -18.43 1.36
N HIS A 137 0.39 -17.43 2.14
CA HIS A 137 -0.28 -17.63 3.42
C HIS A 137 -1.61 -18.38 3.25
N LEU A 138 -2.44 -17.99 2.28
CA LEU A 138 -3.68 -18.72 1.98
C LEU A 138 -3.44 -20.18 1.54
N ALA A 139 -2.33 -20.46 0.88
CA ALA A 139 -1.98 -21.81 0.44
C ALA A 139 -1.38 -22.68 1.55
N THR A 140 -0.62 -22.10 2.48
CA THR A 140 0.25 -22.85 3.40
C THR A 140 -0.08 -22.67 4.88
N GLY A 141 -0.83 -21.63 5.25
CA GLY A 141 -1.06 -21.23 6.64
C GLY A 141 0.13 -20.57 7.33
N ARG A 142 1.27 -20.40 6.65
CA ARG A 142 2.45 -19.72 7.21
C ARG A 142 2.25 -18.21 7.23
N ASP A 143 2.86 -17.53 8.21
CA ASP A 143 2.78 -16.09 8.36
C ASP A 143 3.38 -15.34 7.16
N LEU A 144 2.86 -14.14 6.84
CA LEU A 144 3.41 -13.31 5.77
C LEU A 144 4.87 -12.91 6.05
N ALA A 145 5.23 -12.76 7.33
CA ALA A 145 6.59 -12.43 7.78
C ALA A 145 7.64 -13.49 7.36
N ASP A 146 7.22 -14.73 7.09
CA ASP A 146 8.10 -15.78 6.58
C ASP A 146 8.49 -15.57 5.11
N PHE A 147 7.63 -14.88 4.34
CA PHE A 147 7.79 -14.69 2.90
C PHE A 147 8.32 -13.29 2.56
N VAL A 148 7.85 -12.27 3.29
CA VAL A 148 8.25 -10.88 3.08
C VAL A 148 8.96 -10.40 4.32
N ARG A 149 10.27 -10.24 4.21
CA ARG A 149 11.03 -9.55 5.24
C ARG A 149 10.81 -8.05 5.13
N THR A 150 10.94 -7.37 6.27
CA THR A 150 11.16 -5.91 6.24
C THR A 150 12.37 -5.65 5.36
N MET A 151 12.27 -4.72 4.40
CA MET A 151 13.40 -4.42 3.51
C MET A 151 14.59 -3.96 4.36
N GLN A 152 15.71 -4.67 4.26
CA GLN A 152 17.01 -4.14 4.66
C GLN A 152 17.47 -3.23 3.52
N GLU A 153 17.72 -1.97 3.83
CA GLU A 153 18.34 -1.03 2.90
C GLU A 153 19.86 -1.15 3.04
N ALA A 154 20.58 -0.97 1.92
CA ALA A 154 22.03 -0.82 1.98
C ALA A 154 22.33 0.45 2.80
N ALA A 155 23.24 0.31 3.77
CA ALA A 155 23.72 1.42 4.60
C ALA A 155 24.41 2.51 3.77
#